data_AF-A0A7X4ATQ3-F1
#
_entry.id   AF-A0A7X4ATQ3-F1
#
_cell.length_a   1.000
_cell.length_b   1.000
_cell.length_c   1.000
_cell.angle_alpha   90.00
_cell.angle_beta   90.00
_cell.angle_gamma   90.00
#
_symmetry.space_group_name_H-M   'P 1'
#
loop_
_entity.id
_entity.type
_entity.pdbx_description
1 polymer ?
#
loop_
_entity_poly.entity_id
_entity_poly.type
_entity_poly.pdbx_seq_one_letter_code
_entity_poly.pdbx_strand_id
1 'polypeptide(L)'
;MRTRVAFARRNAPGDIFTQIARFIVYYLSSLLIFVLRPVDYLGRSIFKVAFYMGTVIGFFYVFGLLFFMLLSALWIPFWGLLVGSSWLWLRQAWTRPILLLPGMAFSLALTIILMLVPDPEKHPKYVTIAQEWPLTWNLWYPPLAYFEEHNIWDPDVNPYEADRLFNVQKSQRQVAAERDSGQT
;
A
#
# COMPACT_ATOMS: atom_id res chain seq x y z
N MET A 1 11.09 -4.53 0.06
CA MET A 1 10.61 -3.13 0.15
C MET A 1 11.68 -2.14 -0.25
N ARG A 2 12.90 -2.20 0.31
CA ARG A 2 14.01 -1.28 -0.04
C ARG A 2 14.32 -1.23 -1.54
N THR A 3 14.33 -2.38 -2.23
CA THR A 3 14.54 -2.49 -3.68
C THR A 3 13.45 -1.77 -4.49
N ARG A 4 12.18 -1.97 -4.15
CA ARG A 4 11.03 -1.28 -4.77
C ARG A 4 11.12 0.24 -4.57
N VAL A 5 11.51 0.69 -3.38
CA VAL A 5 11.73 2.12 -3.09
C VAL A 5 12.87 2.69 -3.93
N ALA A 6 14.00 2.01 -4.00
CA ALA A 6 15.12 2.44 -4.83
C ALA A 6 14.73 2.54 -6.32
N PHE A 7 14.00 1.55 -6.83
CA PHE A 7 13.47 1.59 -8.19
C PHE A 7 12.51 2.76 -8.42
N ALA A 8 11.52 2.93 -7.54
CA ALA A 8 10.51 3.98 -7.68
C ALA A 8 11.14 5.37 -7.62
N ARG A 9 12.15 5.57 -6.76
CA ARG A 9 12.88 6.84 -6.63
C ARG A 9 13.76 7.14 -7.84
N ARG A 10 14.39 6.12 -8.45
CA ARG A 10 15.21 6.26 -9.67
C ARG A 10 14.35 6.61 -10.90
N ASN A 11 13.13 6.09 -10.96
CA ASN A 11 12.17 6.33 -12.04
C ASN A 11 11.14 7.42 -11.72
N ALA A 12 11.38 8.23 -10.68
CA ALA A 12 10.49 9.31 -10.29
C ALA A 12 10.59 10.49 -11.27
N PRO A 13 9.50 11.26 -11.48
CA PRO A 13 9.59 12.53 -12.18
C PRO A 13 10.63 13.47 -11.55
N GLY A 14 11.49 14.06 -12.39
CA GLY A 14 12.59 14.92 -11.97
C GLY A 14 12.20 16.37 -11.67
N ASP A 15 10.91 16.73 -11.76
CA ASP A 15 10.43 18.10 -11.55
C ASP A 15 10.54 18.57 -10.10
N ILE A 16 10.62 19.90 -9.95
CA ILE A 16 10.77 20.58 -8.66
C ILE A 16 9.63 20.21 -7.69
N PHE A 17 8.38 20.13 -8.17
CA PHE A 17 7.24 19.78 -7.33
C PHE A 17 7.38 18.39 -6.72
N THR A 18 7.81 17.41 -7.52
CA THR A 18 8.03 16.04 -7.04
C THR A 18 9.18 15.98 -6.04
N GLN A 19 10.25 16.74 -6.24
CA GLN A 19 11.36 16.81 -5.28
C GLN A 19 10.92 17.43 -3.94
N ILE A 20 10.20 18.56 -3.98
CA ILE A 20 9.65 19.23 -2.80
C ILE A 20 8.68 18.31 -2.06
N ALA A 21 7.72 17.72 -2.77
CA ALA A 21 6.74 16.79 -2.19
C ALA A 21 7.44 15.66 -1.42
N ARG A 22 8.39 14.99 -2.07
CA ARG A 22 9.14 13.88 -1.48
C ARG A 22 9.93 14.32 -0.25
N PHE A 23 10.58 15.47 -0.32
CA PHE A 23 11.34 16.01 0.81
C PHE A 23 10.40 16.25 1.99
N ILE A 24 9.35 17.06 1.80
CA ILE A 24 8.42 17.44 2.86
C ILE A 24 7.76 16.21 3.48
N VAL A 25 7.19 15.33 2.65
CA VAL A 25 6.50 14.11 3.14
C VAL A 25 7.47 13.22 3.89
N TYR A 26 8.67 12.97 3.36
CA TYR A 26 9.63 12.10 4.03
C TYR A 26 10.02 12.63 5.40
N TYR A 27 10.36 13.92 5.51
CA TYR A 27 10.77 14.53 6.78
C TYR A 27 9.63 14.62 7.77
N LEU A 28 8.47 15.13 7.36
CA LEU A 28 7.31 15.27 8.25
C LEU A 28 6.77 13.92 8.71
N SER A 29 6.66 12.94 7.81
CA SER A 29 6.21 11.60 8.20
C SER A 29 7.24 10.88 9.07
N SER A 30 8.54 11.09 8.86
CA SER A 30 9.58 10.55 9.75
C SER A 30 9.51 11.16 11.15
N LEU A 31 9.29 12.47 11.24
CA LEU A 31 9.06 13.16 12.50
C LEU A 31 7.81 12.62 13.20
N LEU A 32 6.70 12.49 12.48
CA LEU A 32 5.45 11.94 13.01
C LEU A 32 5.65 10.52 13.53
N ILE A 33 6.34 9.67 12.77
CA ILE A 33 6.62 8.30 13.22
C ILE A 33 7.46 8.32 14.48
N PHE A 34 8.49 9.14 14.55
CA PHE A 34 9.35 9.25 15.72
C PHE A 34 8.54 9.65 16.97
N VAL A 35 7.67 10.66 16.83
CA VAL A 35 6.82 11.16 17.92
C VAL A 35 5.73 10.16 18.31
N LEU A 36 5.12 9.46 17.35
CA LEU A 36 4.01 8.54 17.59
C LEU A 36 4.45 7.12 17.97
N ARG A 37 5.71 6.76 17.76
CA ARG A 37 6.26 5.44 18.12
C ARG A 37 5.98 5.01 19.58
N PRO A 38 6.20 5.85 20.61
CA PRO A 38 5.87 5.46 21.98
C PRO A 38 4.36 5.20 22.15
N VAL A 39 3.50 5.96 21.48
CA VAL A 39 2.04 5.79 21.53
C VAL A 39 1.64 4.47 20.87
N ASP A 40 2.18 4.16 19.68
CA ASP A 40 1.95 2.88 18.98
C ASP A 40 2.41 1.69 19.82
N TYR A 41 3.58 1.79 20.47
CA TYR A 41 4.07 0.75 21.37
C TYR A 41 3.14 0.51 22.56
N LEU A 42 2.74 1.58 23.25
CA LEU A 42 1.81 1.49 24.38
C LEU A 42 0.44 0.93 23.96
N GLY A 43 -0.11 1.41 22.84
CA GLY A 43 -1.39 0.93 22.30
C GLY A 43 -1.37 -0.57 22.01
N ARG A 44 -0.30 -1.08 21.39
CA ARG A 44 -0.13 -2.51 21.12
C ARG A 44 0.04 -3.33 22.40
N SER A 45 0.80 -2.84 23.37
CA SER A 45 1.00 -3.53 24.65
C SER A 45 -0.29 -3.63 25.45
N ILE A 46 -1.04 -2.52 25.56
CA ILE A 46 -2.35 -2.49 26.24
C ILE A 46 -3.32 -3.43 25.54
N PHE A 47 -3.39 -3.38 24.20
CA PHE A 47 -4.29 -4.24 23.44
C PHE A 47 -3.94 -5.73 23.59
N LYS A 48 -2.66 -6.10 23.58
CA LYS A 48 -2.23 -7.48 23.84
C LYS A 48 -2.65 -7.95 25.23
N VAL A 49 -2.40 -7.16 26.27
CA VAL A 49 -2.78 -7.52 27.65
C VAL A 49 -4.31 -7.61 27.77
N ALA A 50 -5.05 -6.68 27.17
CA ALA A 50 -6.51 -6.71 27.13
C ALA A 50 -7.05 -7.91 26.35
N PHE A 51 -6.40 -8.34 25.27
CA PHE A 51 -6.74 -9.55 24.52
C PHE A 51 -6.56 -10.81 25.37
N TYR A 52 -5.44 -10.93 26.09
CA TYR A 52 -5.16 -12.07 26.98
C TYR A 52 -6.05 -12.10 28.23
N MET A 53 -6.40 -10.94 28.80
CA MET A 53 -7.29 -10.84 29.97
C MET A 53 -8.78 -10.89 29.59
N GLY A 54 -9.14 -10.37 28.43
CA GLY A 54 -10.52 -10.23 27.93
C GLY A 54 -11.19 -11.55 27.56
N THR A 55 -10.42 -12.64 27.46
CA THR A 55 -10.97 -14.01 27.31
C THR A 55 -11.87 -14.41 28.49
N VAL A 56 -11.75 -13.74 29.64
CA VAL A 56 -12.59 -13.96 30.83
C VAL A 56 -13.91 -13.17 30.79
N ILE A 57 -14.02 -12.13 29.97
CA ILE A 57 -15.19 -11.22 29.88
C ILE A 57 -15.68 -11.18 28.42
N GLY A 58 -16.24 -12.29 27.94
CA GLY A 58 -16.51 -12.53 26.52
C GLY A 58 -17.44 -11.52 25.82
N PHE A 59 -18.35 -10.83 26.53
CA PHE A 59 -19.34 -9.94 25.91
C PHE A 59 -18.76 -8.59 25.47
N PHE A 60 -18.02 -7.90 26.34
CA PHE A 60 -17.39 -6.61 26.00
C PHE A 60 -16.26 -6.77 24.98
N TYR A 61 -15.63 -7.94 24.97
CA TYR A 61 -14.57 -8.27 24.05
C TYR A 61 -15.04 -8.32 22.59
N VAL A 62 -16.18 -8.95 22.30
CA VAL A 62 -16.72 -9.04 20.93
C VAL A 62 -17.12 -7.67 20.39
N PHE A 63 -17.80 -6.84 21.20
CA PHE A 63 -18.15 -5.47 20.80
C PHE A 63 -16.92 -4.58 20.64
N GLY A 64 -15.91 -4.75 21.50
CA GLY A 64 -14.61 -4.08 21.36
C GLY A 64 -13.93 -4.45 20.05
N LEU A 65 -13.84 -5.74 19.71
CA LEU A 65 -13.28 -6.18 18.43
C LEU A 65 -14.06 -5.66 17.23
N LEU A 66 -15.40 -5.66 17.27
CA LEU A 66 -16.25 -5.08 16.22
C LEU A 66 -15.98 -3.59 16.04
N PHE A 67 -15.88 -2.84 17.14
CA PHE A 67 -15.54 -1.43 17.11
C PHE A 67 -14.15 -1.19 16.53
N PHE A 68 -13.14 -1.96 16.96
CA PHE A 68 -11.78 -1.89 16.41
C PHE A 68 -11.71 -2.29 14.94
N MET A 69 -12.54 -3.23 14.49
CA MET A 69 -12.65 -3.62 13.08
C MET A 69 -13.26 -2.50 12.23
N LEU A 70 -14.27 -1.79 12.74
CA LEU A 70 -14.80 -0.61 12.06
C LEU A 70 -13.77 0.53 12.03
N LEU A 71 -13.03 0.73 13.12
CA LEU A 71 -11.95 1.70 13.18
C LEU A 71 -10.78 1.31 12.26
N SER A 72 -10.52 0.02 12.08
CA SER A 72 -9.51 -0.47 11.13
C SER A 72 -9.98 -0.34 9.69
N ALA A 73 -11.28 -0.33 9.38
CA ALA A 73 -11.75 0.00 8.04
C ALA A 73 -11.53 1.49 7.68
N LEU A 74 -11.38 2.37 8.69
CA LEU A 74 -11.28 3.82 8.49
C LEU A 74 -10.06 4.25 7.65
N TRP A 75 -8.95 3.49 7.64
CA TRP A 75 -7.77 3.87 6.85
C TRP A 75 -7.92 3.55 5.35
N ILE A 76 -8.83 2.64 4.97
CA ILE A 76 -9.06 2.22 3.58
C ILE A 76 -9.41 3.39 2.65
N PRO A 77 -10.38 4.28 2.97
CA PRO A 77 -10.66 5.43 2.11
C PRO A 77 -9.45 6.37 1.96
N PHE A 78 -8.70 6.61 3.03
CA PHE A 78 -7.48 7.41 2.98
C PHE A 78 -6.39 6.76 2.13
N TRP A 79 -6.26 5.44 2.17
CA TRP A 79 -5.37 4.68 1.31
C TRP A 79 -5.76 4.82 -0.16
N GLY A 80 -7.04 4.66 -0.49
CA GLY A 80 -7.55 4.86 -1.84
C GLY A 80 -7.24 6.26 -2.37
N LEU A 81 -7.45 7.30 -1.56
CA LEU A 81 -7.13 8.69 -1.91
C LEU A 81 -5.63 8.92 -2.08
N LEU A 82 -4.79 8.31 -1.24
CA LEU A 82 -3.34 8.42 -1.34
C LEU A 82 -2.82 7.76 -2.63
N VAL A 83 -3.25 6.52 -2.89
CA VAL A 83 -2.85 5.75 -4.06
C VAL A 83 -3.39 6.41 -5.34
N GLY A 84 -4.65 6.87 -5.33
CA GLY A 84 -5.28 7.57 -6.44
C GLY A 84 -4.62 8.92 -6.75
N SER A 85 -4.28 9.71 -5.74
CA SER A 85 -3.56 10.98 -5.92
C SER A 85 -2.14 10.75 -6.44
N SER A 86 -1.44 9.72 -5.96
CA SER A 86 -0.12 9.30 -6.48
C SER A 86 -0.20 8.85 -7.94
N TRP A 87 -1.22 8.08 -8.32
CA TRP A 87 -1.45 7.67 -9.70
C TRP A 87 -1.66 8.88 -10.62
N LEU A 88 -2.50 9.83 -10.20
CA LEU A 88 -2.80 11.03 -10.98
C LEU A 88 -1.55 11.92 -11.12
N TRP A 89 -0.74 12.01 -10.06
CA TRP A 89 0.54 12.74 -10.05
C TRP A 89 1.55 12.20 -11.06
N LEU A 90 1.66 10.86 -11.14
CA LEU A 90 2.60 10.19 -12.01
C LEU A 90 2.17 10.27 -13.49
N ARG A 91 0.87 10.21 -13.77
CA ARG A 91 0.34 10.25 -15.15
C ARG A 91 0.21 11.64 -15.73
N GLN A 92 -0.17 12.64 -14.93
CA GLN A 92 -0.53 13.97 -15.44
C GLN A 92 0.35 15.04 -14.79
N ALA A 93 1.23 15.66 -15.58
CA ALA A 93 2.16 16.67 -15.06
C ALA A 93 1.46 17.94 -14.55
N TRP A 94 0.32 18.30 -15.15
CA TRP A 94 -0.42 19.52 -14.84
C TRP A 94 -1.19 19.45 -13.50
N THR A 95 -1.48 18.25 -12.98
CA THR A 95 -2.22 18.09 -11.72
C THR A 95 -1.34 18.27 -10.49
N ARG A 96 -0.02 18.21 -10.64
CA ARG A 96 0.98 18.28 -9.57
C ARG A 96 0.85 19.50 -8.65
N PRO A 97 0.77 20.75 -9.14
CA PRO A 97 0.62 21.91 -8.25
C PRO A 97 -0.67 21.83 -7.40
N ILE A 98 -1.76 21.31 -7.98
CA ILE A 98 -3.06 21.20 -7.31
C ILE A 98 -3.04 20.07 -6.26
N LEU A 99 -2.41 18.95 -6.61
CA LEU A 99 -2.35 17.76 -5.76
C LEU A 99 -1.30 17.85 -4.65
N LEU A 100 -0.41 18.87 -4.68
CA LEU A 100 0.72 18.96 -3.77
C LEU A 100 0.24 18.99 -2.32
N LEU A 101 -0.57 19.99 -1.96
CA LEU A 101 -1.11 20.13 -0.61
C LEU A 101 -2.04 18.98 -0.19
N PRO A 102 -3.10 18.62 -0.95
CA PRO A 102 -4.00 17.56 -0.51
C PRO A 102 -3.31 16.19 -0.46
N GLY A 103 -2.41 15.89 -1.39
CA GLY A 103 -1.66 14.63 -1.40
C GLY A 103 -0.69 14.49 -0.22
N MET A 104 0.02 15.57 0.14
CA MET A 104 0.81 15.61 1.36
C MET A 104 -0.06 15.42 2.60
N ALA A 105 -1.21 16.11 2.68
CA ALA A 105 -2.14 15.97 3.79
C ALA A 105 -2.65 14.52 3.93
N PHE A 106 -3.00 13.86 2.83
CA PHE A 106 -3.39 12.45 2.84
C PHE A 106 -2.27 11.53 3.31
N SER A 107 -1.02 11.76 2.88
CA SER A 107 0.13 10.96 3.32
C SER A 107 0.36 11.08 4.83
N LEU A 108 0.30 12.31 5.36
CA LEU A 108 0.49 12.57 6.79
C LEU A 108 -0.67 12.02 7.62
N ALA A 109 -1.91 12.28 7.21
CA ALA A 109 -3.11 11.78 7.88
C ALA A 109 -3.10 10.24 7.92
N LEU A 110 -2.79 9.60 6.79
CA LEU A 110 -2.70 8.14 6.72
C LEU A 110 -1.56 7.61 7.58
N THR A 111 -0.41 8.28 7.64
CA THR A 111 0.69 7.92 8.55
C THR A 111 0.22 7.98 10.01
N ILE A 112 -0.50 9.02 10.41
CA ILE A 112 -1.05 9.17 11.77
C ILE A 112 -2.04 8.05 12.06
N ILE A 113 -3.03 7.82 11.18
CA ILE A 113 -4.03 6.76 11.34
C ILE A 113 -3.34 5.39 11.43
N LEU A 114 -2.35 5.13 10.58
CA LEU A 114 -1.59 3.89 10.58
C LEU A 114 -0.68 3.74 11.81
N MET A 115 -0.34 4.79 12.54
CA MET A 115 0.40 4.69 13.81
C MET A 115 -0.54 4.60 15.01
N LEU A 116 -1.75 5.17 14.93
CA LEU A 116 -2.71 5.20 16.04
C LEU A 116 -3.61 3.98 16.11
N VAL A 117 -4.01 3.39 14.98
CA VAL A 117 -4.90 2.23 14.98
C VAL A 117 -4.13 0.99 15.49
N PRO A 118 -4.49 0.44 16.66
CA PRO A 118 -3.83 -0.73 17.21
C PRO A 118 -4.27 -1.96 16.41
N ASP A 119 -3.40 -2.43 15.52
CA ASP A 119 -3.64 -3.61 14.72
C ASP A 119 -2.43 -4.55 14.84
N PRO A 120 -2.59 -5.76 15.41
CA PRO A 120 -1.51 -6.71 15.62
C PRO A 120 -0.94 -7.28 14.32
N GLU A 121 -1.73 -7.30 13.24
CA GLU A 121 -1.32 -7.81 11.92
C GLU A 121 -0.83 -6.70 10.98
N LYS A 122 -0.85 -5.44 11.44
CA LYS A 122 -0.46 -4.28 10.64
C LYS A 122 0.93 -4.45 10.06
N HIS A 123 1.01 -4.61 8.75
CA HIS A 123 2.30 -4.72 8.09
C HIS A 123 3.05 -3.38 8.15
N PRO A 124 4.30 -3.34 8.67
CA PRO A 124 5.07 -2.10 8.78
C PRO A 124 5.34 -1.45 7.40
N LYS A 125 5.14 -2.22 6.32
CA LYS A 125 5.28 -1.77 4.94
C LYS A 125 4.29 -0.66 4.56
N TYR A 126 3.07 -0.63 5.13
CA TYR A 126 2.06 0.38 4.77
C TYR A 126 2.49 1.79 5.16
N VAL A 127 3.08 1.94 6.35
CA VAL A 127 3.63 3.23 6.81
C VAL A 127 4.76 3.66 5.87
N THR A 128 5.69 2.77 5.53
CA THR A 128 6.75 3.09 4.56
C THR A 128 6.20 3.49 3.19
N ILE A 129 5.14 2.85 2.70
CA ILE A 129 4.50 3.21 1.43
C ILE A 129 3.86 4.61 1.51
N ALA A 130 3.21 4.93 2.64
CA ALA A 130 2.61 6.24 2.87
C ALA A 130 3.65 7.36 2.86
N GLN A 131 4.82 7.12 3.46
CA GLN A 131 5.96 8.06 3.51
C GLN A 131 6.60 8.38 2.16
N GLU A 132 6.35 7.57 1.14
CA GLU A 132 6.97 7.72 -0.18
C GLU A 132 6.04 8.36 -1.20
N TRP A 133 4.94 8.99 -0.77
CA TRP A 133 4.12 9.80 -1.67
C TRP A 133 4.99 10.92 -2.31
N PRO A 134 4.89 11.19 -3.62
CA PRO A 134 3.86 10.77 -4.59
C PRO A 134 4.18 9.48 -5.37
N LEU A 135 5.10 8.64 -4.90
CA LEU A 135 5.53 7.40 -5.56
C LEU A 135 4.77 6.16 -5.07
N THR A 136 3.79 6.35 -4.19
CA THR A 136 2.98 5.30 -3.54
C THR A 136 2.41 4.29 -4.55
N TRP A 137 1.91 4.75 -5.71
CA TRP A 137 1.41 3.89 -6.78
C TRP A 137 2.47 2.91 -7.29
N ASN A 138 3.66 3.39 -7.64
CA ASN A 138 4.76 2.54 -8.14
C ASN A 138 5.32 1.59 -7.08
N LEU A 139 5.06 1.85 -5.79
CA LEU A 139 5.45 0.94 -4.71
C LEU A 139 4.40 -0.15 -4.47
N TRP A 140 3.13 0.24 -4.55
CA TRP A 140 1.99 -0.66 -4.38
C TRP A 140 1.85 -1.60 -5.58
N TYR A 141 1.95 -1.05 -6.79
CA TYR A 141 1.87 -1.77 -8.05
C TYR A 141 3.09 -1.41 -8.93
N PRO A 142 4.24 -2.08 -8.71
CA PRO A 142 5.47 -1.83 -9.47
C PRO A 142 5.25 -2.10 -10.96
N PRO A 143 5.81 -1.28 -11.86
CA PRO A 143 5.72 -1.52 -13.30
C PRO A 143 6.53 -2.76 -13.70
N LEU A 144 6.19 -3.36 -14.85
CA LEU A 144 6.86 -4.56 -15.37
C LEU A 144 8.39 -4.43 -15.42
N ALA A 145 8.89 -3.25 -15.79
CA ALA A 145 10.32 -2.95 -15.83
C ALA A 145 11.06 -3.21 -14.49
N TYR A 146 10.38 -3.07 -13.35
CA TYR A 146 10.95 -3.42 -12.04
C TYR A 146 11.29 -4.91 -11.96
N PHE A 147 10.35 -5.76 -12.41
CA PHE A 147 10.50 -7.21 -12.34
C PHE A 147 11.53 -7.71 -13.36
N GLU A 148 11.56 -7.10 -14.54
CA GLU A 148 12.58 -7.37 -15.58
C GLU A 148 13.98 -7.03 -15.08
N GLU A 149 14.20 -5.84 -14.50
CA GLU A 149 15.51 -5.41 -13.98
C GLU A 149 16.04 -6.37 -12.89
N HIS A 150 15.15 -6.97 -12.10
CA HIS A 150 15.51 -7.84 -10.98
C HIS A 150 15.38 -9.34 -11.31
N ASN A 151 15.07 -9.69 -12.57
CA ASN A 151 14.88 -11.06 -13.03
C ASN A 151 13.85 -11.87 -12.19
N ILE A 152 12.72 -11.23 -11.84
CA ILE A 152 11.66 -11.82 -11.01
C ILE A 152 10.52 -12.31 -11.93
N TRP A 153 10.46 -13.61 -12.17
CA TRP A 153 9.47 -14.27 -13.02
C TRP A 153 8.54 -15.23 -12.25
N ASP A 154 8.62 -15.22 -10.93
CA ASP A 154 7.72 -16.02 -10.09
C ASP A 154 6.28 -15.44 -10.18
N PRO A 155 5.29 -16.22 -10.65
CA PRO A 155 3.91 -15.75 -10.79
C PRO A 155 3.24 -15.40 -9.45
N ASP A 156 3.73 -15.92 -8.32
CA ASP A 156 3.21 -15.58 -6.99
C ASP A 156 3.64 -14.18 -6.54
N VAL A 157 4.67 -13.60 -7.19
CA VAL A 157 5.26 -12.31 -6.84
C VAL A 157 5.08 -11.27 -7.96
N ASN A 158 5.09 -11.72 -9.21
CA ASN A 158 4.96 -10.90 -10.41
C ASN A 158 3.56 -11.07 -11.02
N PRO A 159 2.63 -10.10 -10.83
CA PRO A 159 1.27 -10.23 -11.32
C PRO A 159 1.20 -10.31 -12.85
N TYR A 160 2.17 -9.75 -13.56
CA TYR A 160 2.20 -9.77 -15.03
C TYR A 160 2.51 -11.16 -15.60
N GLU A 161 3.28 -11.98 -14.87
CA GLU A 161 3.58 -13.35 -15.29
C GLU A 161 2.39 -14.27 -15.02
N ALA A 162 1.69 -14.07 -13.90
CA ALA A 162 0.44 -14.77 -13.63
C ALA A 162 -0.61 -14.53 -14.73
N ASP A 163 -0.78 -13.26 -15.15
CA ASP A 163 -1.67 -12.90 -16.26
C ASP A 163 -1.23 -13.54 -17.59
N ARG A 164 0.08 -13.60 -17.86
CA ARG A 164 0.63 -14.25 -19.05
C ARG A 164 0.30 -15.75 -19.05
N LEU A 165 0.56 -16.46 -17.96
CA LEU A 165 0.28 -17.90 -17.85
C LEU A 165 -1.21 -18.21 -17.97
N PHE A 166 -2.06 -17.39 -17.35
CA PHE A 166 -3.51 -17.53 -17.48
C PHE A 166 -3.98 -17.41 -18.93
N ASN A 167 -3.47 -16.42 -19.67
CA ASN A 167 -3.81 -16.22 -21.07
C ASN A 167 -3.32 -17.38 -21.95
N VAL A 168 -2.12 -17.90 -21.73
CA VAL A 168 -1.58 -19.07 -22.45
C VAL A 168 -2.47 -20.30 -22.23
N GLN A 169 -2.86 -20.58 -20.98
CA GLN A 169 -3.74 -21.71 -20.67
C GLN A 169 -5.11 -21.56 -21.32
N LYS A 170 -5.67 -20.34 -21.33
CA LYS A 170 -6.94 -20.04 -22.00
C LYS A 170 -6.87 -20.33 -23.50
N SER A 171 -5.81 -19.88 -24.17
CA SER A 171 -5.59 -20.15 -25.61
C SER A 171 -5.44 -21.64 -25.90
N GLN A 172 -4.69 -22.39 -25.07
CA GLN A 172 -4.55 -23.84 -25.24
C GLN A 172 -5.88 -24.59 -25.12
N ARG A 173 -6.74 -24.18 -24.17
CA ARG A 173 -8.09 -24.76 -24.01
C ARG A 173 -9.00 -24.47 -25.21
N GLN A 174 -8.92 -23.28 -25.78
CA GLN A 174 -9.69 -22.92 -26.98
C GLN A 174 -9.25 -23.77 -28.19
N VAL A 175 -7.95 -23.91 -28.42
CA VAL A 175 -7.40 -24.74 -29.50
C VAL A 175 -7.78 -26.22 -29.33
N ALA A 176 -7.79 -26.72 -28.09
CA ALA A 176 -8.25 -28.08 -27.80
C ALA A 176 -9.75 -28.26 -28.13
N ALA A 177 -10.59 -27.32 -27.70
CA ALA A 177 -12.03 -27.35 -27.99
C ALA A 177 -12.34 -27.27 -29.49
N GLU A 178 -11.62 -26.45 -30.24
CA GLU A 178 -11.77 -26.35 -31.69
C GLU A 178 -11.39 -27.66 -32.40
N ARG A 179 -10.31 -28.32 -31.96
CA ARG A 179 -9.91 -29.65 -32.47
C ARG A 179 -10.97 -30.72 -32.20
N ASP A 180 -11.59 -30.70 -31.03
CA ASP A 180 -12.63 -31.66 -30.66
C ASP A 180 -13.94 -31.40 -31.43
N SER A 181 -14.23 -30.15 -31.80
CA SER A 181 -15.42 -29.78 -32.59
C SER A 181 -15.27 -29.97 -34.11
N GLY A 182 -14.05 -30.03 -34.63
CA GLY A 182 -13.75 -30.13 -36.07
C GLY A 182 -13.59 -31.57 -36.60
N GLN A 183 -13.83 -32.58 -35.78
CA GLN A 183 -13.73 -34.01 -36.14
C GLN A 183 -15.07 -34.69 -36.47
N THR A 184 -16.15 -33.93 -36.70
CA THR A 184 -17.43 -34.46 -37.24
C THR A 184 -17.53 -34.33 -38.75
#